data_AF-A0AAD0YGH2-F1
#
_entry.id   AF-A0AAD0YGH2-F1
#
_cell.length_a   1.000
_cell.length_b   1.000
_cell.length_c   1.000
_cell.angle_alpha   90.00
_cell.angle_beta   90.00
_cell.angle_gamma   90.00
#
_symmetry.space_group_name_H-M   'P 1'
#
loop_
_entity.id
_entity.type
_entity.pdbx_description
1 polymer ?
#
loop_
_entity_poly.entity_id
_entity_poly.type
_entity_poly.pdbx_seq_one_letter_code
_entity_poly.pdbx_strand_id
1 'polypeptide(L)'
;MKDILLNENNEPVIIGGDFRTGKSELQEVAIILQLRQGELKSDPILGVNLQHFIKSKENRTAIERKIRIQLQRDGKRYEDIVNNIKYNYG
;
A
#
# COMPACT_ATOMS: atom_id res chain seq x y z
N MET A 1 0.89 11.70 5.81
CA MET A 1 2.28 11.76 5.33
C MET A 1 2.35 12.61 4.07
N LYS A 2 3.45 13.34 3.84
CA LYS A 2 3.74 14.02 2.57
C LYS A 2 5.08 13.51 2.05
N ASP A 3 5.10 12.97 0.84
CA ASP A 3 6.30 12.37 0.23
C ASP A 3 6.20 12.44 -1.30
N ILE A 4 7.14 11.81 -2.01
CA ILE A 4 7.21 11.73 -3.47
C ILE A 4 5.95 11.07 -4.04
N LEU A 5 5.31 11.75 -4.99
CA LEU A 5 4.15 11.22 -5.70
C LEU A 5 4.61 10.32 -6.85
N LEU A 6 3.99 9.16 -6.93
CA LEU A 6 4.13 8.23 -8.04
C LEU A 6 3.02 8.40 -9.09
N ASN A 7 3.32 8.08 -10.34
CA ASN A 7 2.35 7.94 -11.42
C ASN A 7 1.69 6.54 -11.40
N GLU A 8 0.84 6.25 -12.38
CA GLU A 8 0.11 4.98 -12.49
C GLU A 8 1.04 3.76 -12.71
N ASN A 9 2.27 3.98 -13.16
CA ASN A 9 3.29 2.94 -13.36
C ASN A 9 4.20 2.76 -12.13
N ASN A 10 3.86 3.39 -10.99
CA ASN A 10 4.68 3.46 -9.78
C ASN A 10 6.04 4.18 -9.98
N GLU A 11 6.15 5.08 -10.96
CA GLU A 11 7.35 5.86 -11.20
C GLU A 11 7.22 7.26 -10.56
N PRO A 12 8.32 7.86 -10.06
CA PRO A 12 8.29 9.22 -9.52
C PRO A 12 7.78 10.25 -10.54
N VAL A 13 6.83 11.08 -10.14
CA VAL A 13 6.36 12.22 -10.93
C VAL A 13 7.39 13.35 -10.84
N ILE A 14 7.92 13.78 -11.98
CA ILE A 14 8.90 14.86 -12.09
C ILE A 14 8.25 16.05 -12.81
N ILE A 15 8.30 17.24 -12.21
CA ILE A 15 7.79 18.49 -12.80
C ILE A 15 8.88 19.54 -12.70
N GLY A 16 9.25 20.15 -13.84
CA GLY A 16 10.27 21.21 -13.86
C GLY A 16 11.67 20.77 -13.41
N GLY A 17 11.97 19.46 -13.49
CA GLY A 17 13.25 18.90 -13.07
C GLY A 17 13.35 18.50 -11.59
N ASP A 18 12.25 18.60 -10.82
CA ASP A 18 12.21 18.21 -9.41
C ASP A 18 11.10 17.17 -9.13
N PHE A 19 11.24 16.41 -8.04
CA PHE A 19 10.24 15.45 -7.61
C PHE A 19 8.98 16.15 -7.10
N ARG A 20 7.83 15.76 -7.64
CA ARG A 20 6.55 16.25 -7.13
C ARG A 20 6.25 15.56 -5.79
N THR A 21 6.02 16.35 -4.74
CA THR A 21 5.65 15.83 -3.42
C THR A 21 4.18 16.13 -3.07
N GLY A 22 3.55 15.26 -2.28
CA GLY A 22 2.14 15.35 -1.92
C GLY A 22 1.70 14.27 -0.94
N LYS A 23 0.39 14.13 -0.71
CA LYS A 23 -0.14 13.07 0.17
C LYS A 23 0.13 11.69 -0.46
N SER A 24 1.01 10.90 0.15
CA SER A 24 1.52 9.64 -0.37
C SER A 24 0.99 8.39 0.35
N GLU A 25 0.24 8.56 1.45
CA GLU A 25 -0.15 7.45 2.33
C GLU A 25 -0.85 6.30 1.60
N LEU A 26 -1.77 6.60 0.68
CA LEU A 26 -2.45 5.58 -0.11
C LEU A 26 -1.54 4.92 -1.15
N GLN A 27 -0.50 5.63 -1.62
CA GLN A 27 0.51 5.06 -2.52
C GLN A 27 1.38 4.04 -1.77
N GLU A 28 1.81 4.38 -0.56
CA GLU A 28 2.55 3.47 0.33
C GLU A 28 1.71 2.23 0.66
N VAL A 29 0.42 2.40 0.99
CA VAL A 29 -0.52 1.29 1.19
C VAL A 29 -0.59 0.41 -0.06
N ALA A 30 -0.77 1.00 -1.24
CA ALA A 30 -0.86 0.24 -2.49
C ALA A 30 0.43 -0.57 -2.76
N ILE A 31 1.60 -0.03 -2.43
CA ILE A 31 2.89 -0.73 -2.54
C ILE A 31 2.92 -1.93 -1.58
N ILE A 32 2.57 -1.76 -0.31
CA ILE A 32 2.56 -2.86 0.70
C ILE A 32 1.64 -4.00 0.29
N LEU A 33 0.49 -3.68 -0.30
CA LEU A 33 -0.46 -4.68 -0.78
C LEU A 33 0.10 -5.55 -1.93
N GLN A 34 0.95 -4.97 -2.78
CA GLN A 34 1.57 -5.63 -3.94
C GLN A 34 2.87 -6.36 -3.58
N LEU A 35 3.61 -5.84 -2.60
CA LEU A 35 4.89 -6.38 -2.15
C LEU A 35 4.77 -7.84 -1.72
N ARG A 36 5.76 -8.62 -2.16
CA ARG A 36 6.03 -9.96 -1.62
C ARG A 36 7.06 -9.84 -0.50
N GLN A 37 6.88 -10.63 0.54
CA GLN A 37 7.87 -10.75 1.62
C GLN A 37 9.23 -11.13 1.02
N GLY A 38 10.28 -10.44 1.44
CA GLY A 38 11.64 -10.52 0.92
C GLY A 38 11.99 -9.48 -0.14
N GLU A 39 11.01 -8.81 -0.76
CA GLU A 39 11.29 -7.79 -1.79
C GLU A 39 11.80 -6.48 -1.20
N LEU A 40 11.27 -6.08 -0.03
CA LEU A 40 11.75 -4.92 0.69
C LEU A 40 12.94 -5.31 1.59
N LYS A 41 14.16 -4.91 1.19
CA LYS A 41 15.39 -5.29 1.92
C LYS A 41 15.45 -4.73 3.35
N SER A 42 14.95 -3.53 3.57
CA SER A 42 14.93 -2.89 4.89
C SER A 42 13.96 -3.54 5.86
N ASP A 43 12.88 -4.13 5.35
CA ASP A 43 11.93 -4.93 6.12
C ASP A 43 11.44 -6.14 5.31
N PRO A 44 12.19 -7.26 5.34
CA PRO A 44 11.87 -8.44 4.54
C PRO A 44 10.54 -9.10 4.90
N ILE A 45 9.93 -8.78 6.04
CA ILE A 45 8.67 -9.40 6.48
C ILE A 45 7.45 -8.59 6.00
N LEU A 46 7.66 -7.34 5.57
CA LEU A 46 6.58 -6.49 5.06
C LEU A 46 6.14 -6.95 3.66
N GLY A 47 4.83 -7.12 3.48
CA GLY A 47 4.21 -7.41 2.19
C GLY A 47 3.03 -8.38 2.27
N VAL A 48 1.97 -8.11 1.51
CA VAL A 48 0.75 -8.95 1.50
C VAL A 48 0.74 -9.96 0.36
N ASN A 49 1.32 -9.60 -0.80
CA ASN A 49 1.28 -10.35 -2.06
C ASN A 49 -0.18 -10.61 -2.51
N LEU A 50 -0.99 -9.55 -2.66
CA LEU A 50 -2.41 -9.70 -3.01
C LEU A 50 -2.67 -10.51 -4.29
N GLN A 51 -1.77 -10.42 -5.26
CA GLN A 51 -1.82 -11.15 -6.52
C GLN A 51 -1.86 -12.68 -6.31
N HIS A 52 -1.28 -13.19 -5.21
CA HIS A 52 -1.35 -14.60 -4.85
C HIS A 52 -2.79 -15.05 -4.56
N PHE A 53 -3.61 -14.16 -3.99
CA PHE A 53 -4.97 -14.52 -3.56
C PHE A 53 -5.97 -14.63 -4.70
N ILE A 54 -5.70 -14.03 -5.87
CA ILE A 54 -6.57 -14.05 -7.05
C ILE A 54 -6.95 -15.49 -7.46
N LYS A 55 -6.01 -16.44 -7.30
CA LYS A 55 -6.21 -17.86 -7.63
C LYS A 55 -6.35 -18.76 -6.42
N SER A 56 -6.38 -18.19 -5.21
CA SER A 56 -6.41 -18.93 -3.96
C SER A 56 -7.84 -19.29 -3.54
N LYS A 57 -7.97 -20.25 -2.62
CA LYS A 57 -9.24 -20.56 -1.93
C LYS A 57 -9.42 -19.76 -0.63
N GLU A 58 -8.55 -18.79 -0.36
CA GLU A 58 -8.60 -17.99 0.86
C GLU A 58 -9.86 -17.13 0.88
N ASN A 59 -10.50 -17.08 2.05
CA ASN A 59 -11.69 -16.26 2.22
C ASN A 59 -11.33 -14.79 2.49
N ARG A 60 -12.29 -13.90 2.24
CA ARG A 60 -12.12 -12.46 2.41
C ARG A 60 -11.62 -12.07 3.80
N THR A 61 -12.15 -12.68 4.86
CA THR A 61 -11.78 -12.38 6.24
C THR A 61 -10.30 -12.67 6.53
N ALA A 62 -9.78 -13.77 5.98
CA ALA A 62 -8.37 -14.13 6.13
C ALA A 62 -7.46 -13.12 5.41
N ILE A 63 -7.83 -12.70 4.21
CA ILE A 63 -7.13 -11.68 3.45
C ILE A 63 -7.13 -10.34 4.20
N GLU A 64 -8.30 -9.89 4.68
CA GLU A 64 -8.43 -8.65 5.46
C GLU A 64 -7.59 -8.69 6.74
N ARG A 65 -7.56 -9.83 7.45
CA ARG A 65 -6.70 -10.01 8.62
C ARG A 65 -5.22 -9.85 8.25
N LYS A 66 -4.78 -10.44 7.15
CA LYS A 66 -3.39 -10.32 6.67
C LYS A 66 -3.05 -8.88 6.31
N ILE A 67 -3.93 -8.17 5.60
CA ILE A 67 -3.76 -6.75 5.28
C ILE A 67 -3.62 -5.94 6.58
N ARG A 68 -4.51 -6.11 7.56
CA ARG A 68 -4.46 -5.36 8.82
C ARG A 68 -3.12 -5.55 9.53
N ILE A 69 -2.62 -6.79 9.62
CA ILE A 69 -1.33 -7.09 10.26
C ILE A 69 -0.17 -6.37 9.54
N GLN A 70 -0.15 -6.41 8.21
CA GLN A 70 0.93 -5.81 7.42
C GLN A 70 0.88 -4.28 7.44
N LEU A 71 -0.31 -3.68 7.37
CA LEU A 71 -0.46 -2.23 7.55
C LEU A 71 -0.05 -1.78 8.95
N GLN A 72 -0.43 -2.53 9.99
CA GLN A 72 -0.04 -2.21 11.36
C GLN A 72 1.48 -2.29 11.56
N ARG A 73 2.17 -3.23 10.89
CA ARG A 73 3.63 -3.33 10.90
C ARG A 73 4.30 -2.06 10.36
N ASP A 74 3.69 -1.45 9.35
CA ASP A 74 4.11 -0.18 8.76
C ASP A 74 3.56 1.06 9.51
N GLY A 75 2.92 0.86 10.68
CA GLY A 75 2.37 1.93 11.50
C GLY A 75 1.04 2.51 11.00
N LYS A 76 0.38 1.86 10.05
CA LYS A 76 -0.90 2.29 9.45
C LYS A 76 -2.08 1.51 10.04
N ARG A 77 -3.19 2.20 10.32
CA ARG A 77 -4.43 1.58 10.83
C ARG A 77 -5.39 1.28 9.69
N TYR A 78 -5.80 0.02 9.56
CA TYR A 78 -6.68 -0.44 8.48
C TYR A 78 -7.97 0.37 8.37
N GLU A 79 -8.60 0.67 9.51
CA GLU A 79 -9.87 1.37 9.56
C GLU A 79 -9.75 2.82 9.04
N ASP A 80 -8.63 3.48 9.31
CA ASP A 80 -8.37 4.85 8.85
C ASP A 80 -8.18 4.88 7.33
N ILE A 81 -7.47 3.89 6.78
CA ILE A 81 -7.29 3.72 5.33
C ILE A 81 -8.64 3.49 4.63
N VAL A 82 -9.48 2.58 5.15
CA VAL A 82 -10.80 2.30 4.57
C VAL A 82 -11.69 3.55 4.61
N ASN A 83 -11.67 4.29 5.71
CA ASN A 83 -12.43 5.53 5.81
C ASN A 83 -11.93 6.58 4.82
N ASN A 84 -10.62 6.77 4.69
CA ASN A 84 -10.02 7.71 3.73
C ASN A 84 -10.45 7.39 2.29
N ILE A 85 -10.45 6.11 1.90
CA ILE A 85 -10.94 5.69 0.58
C ILE A 85 -12.42 6.07 0.42
N LYS A 86 -13.28 5.75 1.39
CA LYS A 86 -14.72 6.08 1.31
C LYS A 86 -14.99 7.57 1.15
N TYR A 87 -14.23 8.44 1.82
CA TYR A 87 -14.39 9.90 1.67
C TYR A 87 -13.95 10.43 0.31
N ASN A 88 -13.01 9.76 -0.37
CA ASN A 88 -12.55 10.19 -1.70
C ASN A 88 -13.49 9.73 -2.84
N TYR A 89 -14.40 8.80 -2.57
CA TYR A 89 -15.34 8.23 -3.55
C TYR A 89 -16.82 8.36 -3.12
N GLY A 90 -17.09 9.11 -2.06
CA GLY A 90 -18.43 9.36 -1.52
C GLY A 90 -19.03 10.70 -1.95
#